data_AF-A0A7S4QYH0-F1
#
_entry.id   AF-A0A7S4QYH0-F1
#
_cell.length_a   1.000
_cell.length_b   1.000
_cell.length_c   1.000
_cell.angle_alpha   90.00
_cell.angle_beta   90.00
_cell.angle_gamma   90.00
#
_symmetry.space_group_name_H-M   'P 1'
#
loop_
_entity.id
_entity.type
_entity.pdbx_description
1 polymer ?
#
loop_
_entity_poly.entity_id
_entity_poly.type
_entity_poly.pdbx_seq_one_letter_code
_entity_poly.pdbx_strand_id
1 'polypeptide(L)'
;MTDGHPRSQEAVSEDGRRWRKCAGACIVNSKGHVLVGERLKIAGAWNCPQGGMDDNGESALDAAAREAFEECGLRLGEHIVAVATQAEEEAVRYEAGGWLAQAGFAGQQLHWSLFRCLDAEGDCDAMAMASLQGLGGEAPEFSKVRWQPLEEVVEAMWPAKQPPYRALQKWVEPVLAVFRSGIEGVDFTGTWARDNSRSVGLVEAMQARGHAADEAVALAAKPYVQAWRRGPAPSEWTVATFKDDDTSAPPRRELVYPLGTWEERYEGDSTLFGSAGGTVERRTAWLPEANAQLSPEGAQGLLLAPSQVAHTTASATRLGHEVASRFLRGGELVLRRRFLPTAGSPAVVSEEVFVRMP
;
A
#
# COMPACT_ATOMS: atom_id res chain seq x y z
N MET A 1 -36.74 -10.24 -26.77
CA MET A 1 -35.36 -10.73 -26.81
C MET A 1 -34.55 -9.72 -26.02
N THR A 2 -34.27 -10.02 -24.75
CA THR A 2 -33.45 -9.15 -23.89
C THR A 2 -32.01 -9.40 -24.26
N ASP A 3 -31.40 -8.50 -25.03
CA ASP A 3 -29.98 -8.59 -25.36
C ASP A 3 -29.18 -8.67 -24.07
N GLY A 4 -28.41 -9.75 -23.92
CA GLY A 4 -27.67 -10.13 -22.71
C GLY A 4 -26.47 -9.25 -22.41
N HIS A 5 -26.63 -7.93 -22.50
CA HIS A 5 -25.61 -6.96 -22.11
C HIS A 5 -25.67 -6.70 -20.59
N PRO A 6 -24.52 -6.52 -19.92
CA PRO A 6 -24.51 -6.26 -18.49
C PRO A 6 -25.25 -4.96 -18.18
N ARG A 7 -26.11 -5.00 -17.17
CA ARG A 7 -26.81 -3.81 -16.69
C ARG A 7 -25.81 -2.85 -16.07
N SER A 8 -26.07 -1.56 -16.19
CA SER A 8 -25.18 -0.52 -15.66
C SER A 8 -25.94 0.79 -15.52
N GLN A 9 -25.53 1.62 -14.57
CA GLN A 9 -25.97 3.00 -14.51
C GLN A 9 -25.59 3.76 -15.79
N GLU A 10 -26.38 4.76 -16.14
CA GLU A 10 -26.15 5.57 -17.33
C GLU A 10 -26.24 7.07 -17.02
N ALA A 11 -25.50 7.85 -17.81
CA ALA A 11 -25.60 9.29 -17.86
C ALA A 11 -26.07 9.72 -19.25
N VAL A 12 -26.95 10.72 -19.31
CA VAL A 12 -27.44 11.30 -20.57
C VAL A 12 -26.85 12.69 -20.73
N SER A 13 -26.19 12.96 -21.86
CA SER A 13 -25.71 14.30 -22.19
C SER A 13 -26.83 15.19 -22.73
N GLU A 14 -26.61 16.50 -22.75
CA GLU A 14 -27.59 17.50 -23.23
C GLU A 14 -28.05 17.24 -24.67
N ASP A 15 -27.19 16.65 -25.49
CA ASP A 15 -27.48 16.23 -26.87
C ASP A 15 -28.26 14.90 -26.97
N GLY A 16 -28.67 14.33 -25.83
CA GLY A 16 -29.43 13.09 -25.75
C GLY A 16 -28.61 11.80 -25.86
N ARG A 17 -27.28 11.87 -25.98
CA ARG A 17 -26.45 10.66 -26.04
C ARG A 17 -26.36 9.99 -24.66
N ARG A 18 -26.46 8.66 -24.64
CA ARG A 18 -26.32 7.81 -23.45
C ARG A 18 -24.87 7.38 -23.27
N TRP A 19 -24.39 7.40 -22.03
CA TRP A 19 -23.04 7.01 -21.63
C TRP A 19 -23.12 5.97 -20.52
N ARG A 20 -22.39 4.87 -20.65
CA ARG A 20 -22.30 3.87 -19.58
C ARG A 20 -21.43 4.42 -18.45
N LYS A 21 -21.97 4.53 -17.23
CA LYS A 21 -21.16 4.93 -16.07
C LYS A 21 -20.23 3.78 -15.69
N CYS A 22 -18.94 4.09 -15.60
CA CYS A 22 -17.91 3.14 -15.23
C CYS A 22 -17.07 3.72 -14.10
N ALA A 23 -16.65 2.86 -13.17
CA ALA A 23 -15.74 3.21 -12.09
C ALA A 23 -14.33 2.73 -12.44
N GLY A 24 -13.34 3.58 -12.19
CA GLY A 24 -11.92 3.25 -12.35
C GLY A 24 -11.20 3.25 -11.00
N ALA A 25 -10.40 2.22 -10.77
CA ALA A 25 -9.55 2.10 -9.59
C ALA A 25 -8.16 2.65 -9.88
N CYS A 26 -7.89 3.89 -9.46
CA CYS A 26 -6.54 4.43 -9.45
C CYS A 26 -5.84 3.96 -8.17
N ILE A 27 -5.02 2.90 -8.26
CA ILE A 27 -4.29 2.37 -7.12
C ILE A 27 -2.84 2.84 -7.24
N VAL A 28 -2.29 3.48 -6.20
CA VAL A 28 -0.91 3.97 -6.17
C VAL A 28 -0.03 3.23 -5.16
N ASN A 29 1.23 3.00 -5.52
CA ASN A 29 2.25 2.50 -4.59
C ASN A 29 2.95 3.65 -3.83
N SER A 30 3.91 3.30 -2.98
CA SER A 30 4.69 4.24 -2.16
C SER A 30 5.55 5.21 -2.97
N LYS A 31 5.79 4.92 -4.26
CA LYS A 31 6.53 5.77 -5.20
C LYS A 31 5.60 6.73 -5.98
N GLY A 32 4.28 6.63 -5.78
CA GLY A 32 3.30 7.39 -6.55
C GLY A 32 3.04 6.84 -7.95
N HIS A 33 3.53 5.63 -8.27
CA HIS A 33 3.22 4.96 -9.52
C HIS A 33 1.83 4.30 -9.44
N VAL A 34 1.10 4.29 -10.54
CA VAL A 34 -0.23 3.68 -10.64
C VAL A 34 -0.14 2.22 -11.06
N LEU A 35 -1.06 1.40 -10.57
CA LEU A 35 -1.24 0.02 -11.02
C LEU A 35 -1.93 0.02 -12.38
N VAL A 36 -1.30 -0.59 -13.37
CA VAL A 36 -1.90 -0.83 -14.69
C VAL A 36 -1.81 -2.29 -15.07
N GLY A 37 -2.86 -2.79 -15.71
CA GLY A 37 -2.93 -4.11 -16.30
C GLY A 37 -2.84 -4.07 -17.82
N GLU A 38 -2.11 -5.01 -18.41
CA GLU A 38 -2.07 -5.23 -19.86
C GLU A 38 -3.33 -5.98 -20.28
N ARG A 39 -4.11 -5.40 -21.18
CA ARG A 39 -5.36 -5.99 -21.65
C ARG A 39 -5.09 -7.33 -22.33
N LEU A 40 -5.74 -8.40 -21.85
CA LEU A 40 -5.54 -9.76 -22.34
C LEU A 40 -5.77 -9.90 -23.85
N LYS A 41 -6.72 -9.13 -24.39
CA LYS A 41 -7.09 -9.18 -25.82
C LYS A 41 -6.28 -8.25 -26.70
N ILE A 42 -5.50 -7.32 -26.13
CA ILE A 42 -4.76 -6.30 -26.87
C ILE A 42 -3.38 -6.11 -26.23
N ALA A 43 -2.40 -6.85 -26.73
CA ALA A 43 -1.02 -6.76 -26.27
C ALA A 43 -0.49 -5.32 -26.37
N GLY A 44 0.24 -4.87 -25.36
CA GLY A 44 0.77 -3.52 -25.25
C GLY A 44 -0.24 -2.44 -24.87
N ALA A 45 -1.53 -2.75 -24.70
CA ALA A 45 -2.53 -1.80 -24.21
C ALA A 45 -2.65 -1.93 -22.68
N TRP A 46 -2.20 -0.91 -21.95
CA TRP A 46 -2.19 -0.90 -20.48
C TRP A 46 -3.21 0.12 -19.94
N ASN A 47 -3.99 -0.27 -18.92
CA ASN A 47 -4.89 0.64 -18.21
C ASN A 47 -5.09 0.25 -16.74
N CYS A 48 -5.55 1.20 -15.92
CA CYS A 48 -6.02 0.93 -14.57
C CYS A 48 -7.23 -0.03 -14.60
N PRO A 49 -7.47 -0.79 -13.51
CA PRO A 49 -8.68 -1.60 -13.39
C PRO A 49 -9.95 -0.77 -13.46
N GLN A 50 -10.97 -1.24 -14.17
CA GLN A 50 -12.22 -0.51 -14.36
C GLN A 50 -13.36 -1.32 -14.97
N GLY A 51 -14.58 -0.99 -14.58
CA GLY A 51 -15.77 -1.55 -15.21
C GLY A 51 -17.05 -0.80 -14.85
N GLY A 52 -18.19 -1.40 -15.15
CA GLY A 52 -19.48 -0.72 -15.08
C GLY A 52 -19.97 -0.57 -13.65
N MET A 53 -20.63 0.54 -13.34
CA MET A 53 -21.35 0.70 -12.07
C MET A 53 -22.72 0.01 -12.18
N ASP A 54 -23.09 -0.83 -11.22
CA ASP A 54 -24.34 -1.61 -11.24
C ASP A 54 -25.59 -0.70 -11.11
N ASP A 55 -26.68 -1.06 -11.80
CA ASP A 55 -27.90 -0.27 -11.94
C ASP A 55 -28.74 -0.18 -10.65
N ASN A 56 -28.36 -0.95 -9.63
CA ASN A 56 -28.92 -0.92 -8.28
C ASN A 56 -28.48 0.30 -7.43
N GLY A 57 -27.70 1.22 -8.00
CA GLY A 57 -27.21 2.42 -7.31
C GLY A 57 -25.85 2.26 -6.64
N GLU A 58 -25.03 1.30 -7.07
CA GLU A 58 -23.65 1.10 -6.64
C GLU A 58 -22.83 2.42 -6.70
N SER A 59 -22.09 2.73 -5.64
CA SER A 59 -21.25 3.92 -5.60
C SER A 59 -19.99 3.75 -6.45
N ALA A 60 -19.36 4.87 -6.87
CA ALA A 60 -18.11 4.80 -7.63
C ALA A 60 -16.94 4.20 -6.83
N LEU A 61 -16.98 4.30 -5.49
CA LEU A 61 -15.99 3.67 -4.62
C LEU A 61 -16.18 2.16 -4.55
N ASP A 62 -17.42 1.71 -4.33
CA ASP A 62 -17.73 0.28 -4.23
C ASP A 62 -17.48 -0.42 -5.56
N ALA A 63 -17.91 0.18 -6.67
CA ALA A 63 -17.64 -0.32 -8.02
C ALA A 63 -16.13 -0.38 -8.29
N ALA A 64 -15.36 0.67 -8.02
CA ALA A 64 -13.91 0.64 -8.23
C ALA A 64 -13.20 -0.43 -7.35
N ALA A 65 -13.65 -0.63 -6.10
CA ALA A 65 -13.11 -1.66 -5.23
C ALA A 65 -13.47 -3.08 -5.72
N ARG A 66 -14.69 -3.27 -6.24
CA ARG A 66 -15.12 -4.52 -6.86
C ARG A 66 -14.29 -4.83 -8.11
N GLU A 67 -14.10 -3.87 -9.01
CA GLU A 67 -13.30 -4.06 -10.23
C GLU A 67 -11.81 -4.36 -9.91
N ALA A 68 -11.24 -3.69 -8.89
CA ALA A 68 -9.91 -4.03 -8.40
C ALA A 68 -9.80 -5.49 -7.90
N PHE A 69 -10.88 -6.01 -7.30
CA PHE A 69 -10.95 -7.39 -6.87
C PHE A 69 -11.17 -8.36 -8.05
N GLU A 70 -12.12 -8.08 -8.94
CA GLU A 70 -12.49 -8.95 -10.06
C GLU A 70 -11.36 -9.08 -11.09
N GLU A 71 -10.72 -7.96 -11.44
CA GLU A 71 -9.70 -7.91 -12.49
C GLU A 71 -8.28 -8.19 -11.98
N CYS A 72 -7.99 -7.83 -10.72
CA CYS A 72 -6.64 -7.89 -10.15
C CYS A 72 -6.53 -8.68 -8.83
N GLY A 73 -7.63 -9.18 -8.27
CA GLY A 73 -7.62 -9.90 -6.98
C GLY A 73 -7.41 -9.03 -5.75
N LEU A 74 -7.38 -7.70 -5.90
CA LEU A 74 -7.03 -6.79 -4.82
C LEU A 74 -8.25 -6.46 -3.97
N ARG A 75 -8.19 -6.85 -2.69
CA ARG A 75 -9.26 -6.60 -1.72
C ARG A 75 -9.03 -5.32 -0.91
N LEU A 76 -10.09 -4.53 -0.76
CA LEU A 76 -10.11 -3.36 0.12
C LEU A 76 -9.90 -3.79 1.58
N GLY A 77 -9.01 -3.10 2.28
CA GLY A 77 -8.62 -3.38 3.68
C GLY A 77 -7.57 -4.47 3.85
N GLU A 78 -7.24 -5.21 2.80
CA GLU A 78 -6.19 -6.25 2.81
C GLU A 78 -5.01 -5.85 1.93
N HIS A 79 -5.28 -5.54 0.66
CA HIS A 79 -4.25 -5.20 -0.33
C HIS A 79 -4.18 -3.71 -0.61
N ILE A 80 -5.33 -3.02 -0.53
CA ILE A 80 -5.48 -1.61 -0.84
C ILE A 80 -6.38 -0.90 0.19
N VAL A 81 -6.22 0.41 0.33
CA VAL A 81 -7.10 1.26 1.16
C VAL A 81 -7.60 2.46 0.35
N ALA A 82 -8.85 2.84 0.57
CA ALA A 82 -9.47 3.99 -0.10
C ALA A 82 -8.89 5.31 0.43
N VAL A 83 -8.69 6.26 -0.47
CA VAL A 83 -8.14 7.59 -0.16
C VAL A 83 -9.14 8.69 -0.45
N ALA A 84 -9.70 8.68 -1.66
CA ALA A 84 -10.61 9.72 -2.14
C ALA A 84 -11.41 9.19 -3.33
N THR A 85 -12.55 9.81 -3.60
CA THR A 85 -13.36 9.55 -4.79
C THR A 85 -13.69 10.89 -5.44
N GLN A 86 -13.60 10.96 -6.78
CA GLN A 86 -13.99 12.15 -7.53
C GLN A 86 -15.46 12.46 -7.34
N ALA A 87 -15.80 13.75 -7.41
CA ALA A 87 -17.18 14.17 -7.46
C ALA A 87 -17.83 13.71 -8.78
N GLU A 88 -19.16 13.55 -8.80
CA GLU A 88 -19.91 13.05 -9.96
C GLU A 88 -19.71 13.94 -11.19
N GLU A 89 -19.63 15.26 -10.99
CA GLU A 89 -19.41 16.28 -12.01
C GLU A 89 -17.99 16.32 -12.58
N GLU A 90 -17.01 15.69 -11.92
CA GLU A 90 -15.63 15.61 -12.40
C GLU A 90 -15.40 14.42 -13.36
N ALA A 91 -16.40 13.55 -13.49
CA ALA A 91 -16.32 12.36 -14.32
C ALA A 91 -16.20 12.71 -15.81
N VAL A 92 -15.31 12.00 -16.51
CA VAL A 92 -14.97 12.33 -17.90
C VAL A 92 -15.48 11.26 -18.85
N ARG A 93 -16.11 11.73 -19.93
CA ARG A 93 -16.65 10.89 -21.00
C ARG A 93 -15.62 10.62 -22.09
N TYR A 94 -15.70 9.44 -22.68
CA TYR A 94 -14.97 9.11 -23.89
C TYR A 94 -15.77 8.16 -24.79
N GLU A 95 -15.63 8.35 -26.11
CA GLU A 95 -16.34 7.54 -27.10
C GLU A 95 -15.76 6.13 -27.20
N ALA A 96 -16.64 5.13 -27.29
CA ALA A 96 -16.25 3.73 -27.41
C ALA A 96 -17.31 2.95 -28.21
N GLY A 97 -16.85 2.08 -29.11
CA GLY A 97 -17.71 1.27 -29.98
C GLY A 97 -17.97 -0.15 -29.46
N GLY A 98 -18.22 -1.08 -30.39
CA GLY A 98 -18.47 -2.49 -30.07
C GLY A 98 -19.85 -2.71 -29.47
N TRP A 99 -19.93 -3.55 -28.43
CA TRP A 99 -21.20 -3.88 -27.77
C TRP A 99 -21.87 -2.64 -27.14
N LEU A 100 -21.10 -1.63 -26.74
CA LEU A 100 -21.63 -0.37 -26.21
C LEU A 100 -22.53 0.33 -27.24
N ALA A 101 -22.06 0.43 -28.49
CA ALA A 101 -22.83 1.02 -29.58
C ALA A 101 -24.08 0.17 -29.91
N GLN A 102 -23.98 -1.16 -29.84
CA GLN A 102 -25.12 -2.07 -30.02
C GLN A 102 -26.18 -1.89 -28.93
N ALA A 103 -25.76 -1.62 -27.69
CA ALA A 103 -26.62 -1.29 -26.56
C ALA A 103 -27.10 0.18 -26.54
N GLY A 104 -26.75 0.98 -27.55
CA GLY A 104 -27.17 2.38 -27.68
C GLY A 104 -26.38 3.38 -26.82
N PHE A 105 -25.18 3.03 -26.36
CA PHE A 105 -24.25 3.93 -25.70
C PHE A 105 -23.28 4.57 -26.69
N ALA A 106 -22.99 5.86 -26.53
CA ALA A 106 -21.96 6.57 -27.28
C ALA A 106 -20.53 6.24 -26.78
N GLY A 107 -20.43 5.74 -25.54
CA GLY A 107 -19.18 5.39 -24.90
C GLY A 107 -19.34 5.24 -23.40
N GLN A 108 -18.31 5.60 -22.65
CA GLN A 108 -18.28 5.49 -21.18
C GLN A 108 -18.06 6.84 -20.51
N GLN A 109 -18.59 6.99 -19.30
CA GLN A 109 -18.27 8.08 -18.38
C GLN A 109 -17.48 7.48 -17.21
N LEU A 110 -16.22 7.88 -17.03
CA LEU A 110 -15.32 7.32 -16.01
C LEU A 110 -15.34 8.16 -14.73
N HIS A 111 -15.64 7.49 -13.62
CA HIS A 111 -15.59 7.99 -12.25
C HIS A 111 -14.38 7.37 -11.55
N TRP A 112 -13.45 8.19 -11.05
CA TRP A 112 -12.24 7.67 -10.43
C TRP A 112 -12.35 7.61 -8.90
N SER A 113 -11.88 6.50 -8.33
CA SER A 113 -11.54 6.37 -6.92
C SER A 113 -10.05 6.12 -6.78
N LEU A 114 -9.42 6.81 -5.83
CA LEU A 114 -8.00 6.70 -5.49
C LEU A 114 -7.83 5.75 -4.31
N PHE A 115 -6.89 4.82 -4.45
CA PHE A 115 -6.49 3.88 -3.43
C PHE A 115 -4.97 3.91 -3.24
N ARG A 116 -4.49 3.53 -2.06
CA ARG A 116 -3.07 3.22 -1.82
C ARG A 116 -2.86 1.74 -1.59
N CYS A 117 -1.72 1.24 -2.05
CA CYS A 117 -1.24 -0.10 -1.70
C CYS A 117 -0.99 -0.22 -0.19
N LEU A 118 -1.47 -1.31 0.41
CA LEU A 118 -1.20 -1.73 1.80
C LEU A 118 -0.14 -2.84 1.87
N ASP A 119 -0.03 -3.64 0.80
CA ASP A 119 0.82 -4.82 0.78
C ASP A 119 2.29 -4.44 0.61
N ALA A 120 3.14 -4.83 1.56
CA ALA A 120 4.55 -4.44 1.56
C ALA A 120 5.38 -5.08 0.43
N GLU A 121 5.01 -6.28 -0.01
CA GLU A 121 5.64 -6.99 -1.13
C GLU A 121 5.05 -6.48 -2.46
N GLY A 122 3.71 -6.39 -2.52
CA GLY A 122 2.93 -5.87 -3.64
C GLY A 122 3.28 -4.43 -4.02
N ASP A 123 3.63 -3.60 -3.04
CA ASP A 123 4.12 -2.22 -3.25
C ASP A 123 5.44 -2.16 -4.04
N CYS A 124 6.25 -3.23 -4.01
CA CYS A 124 7.43 -3.38 -4.87
C CYS A 124 7.10 -4.00 -6.22
N ASP A 125 6.46 -5.16 -6.17
CA ASP A 125 6.12 -5.97 -7.33
C ASP A 125 4.61 -6.22 -7.30
N ALA A 126 3.90 -5.54 -8.20
CA ALA A 126 2.46 -5.68 -8.33
C ALA A 126 2.00 -7.14 -8.50
N MET A 127 2.83 -7.98 -9.16
CA MET A 127 2.51 -9.38 -9.38
C MET A 127 2.56 -10.22 -8.09
N ALA A 128 3.25 -9.77 -7.05
CA ALA A 128 3.33 -10.48 -5.77
C ALA A 128 1.98 -10.52 -5.03
N MET A 129 1.09 -9.55 -5.29
CA MET A 129 -0.22 -9.46 -4.66
C MET A 129 -1.40 -9.69 -5.61
N ALA A 130 -1.18 -9.62 -6.93
CA ALA A 130 -2.26 -9.67 -7.91
C ALA A 130 -2.68 -11.10 -8.29
N SER A 131 -3.98 -11.31 -8.50
CA SER A 131 -4.55 -12.50 -9.12
C SER A 131 -5.32 -12.10 -10.38
N LEU A 132 -4.86 -12.56 -11.54
CA LEU A 132 -5.38 -12.16 -12.86
C LEU A 132 -6.27 -13.25 -13.49
N GLN A 133 -6.93 -14.07 -12.66
CA GLN A 133 -7.71 -15.21 -13.11
C GLN A 133 -9.16 -14.86 -13.49
N GLY A 134 -9.58 -13.61 -13.29
CA GLY A 134 -11.00 -13.25 -13.31
C GLY A 134 -11.71 -13.81 -12.08
N LEU A 135 -12.09 -12.94 -11.16
CA LEU A 135 -12.77 -13.31 -9.91
C LEU A 135 -14.21 -12.78 -9.92
N GLY A 136 -15.04 -13.24 -8.98
CA GLY A 136 -16.45 -12.80 -8.93
C GLY A 136 -17.36 -13.39 -10.03
N GLY A 137 -16.86 -14.34 -10.82
CA GLY A 137 -17.60 -14.90 -11.96
C GLY A 137 -17.26 -14.24 -13.30
N GLU A 138 -16.36 -13.27 -13.30
CA GLU A 138 -15.88 -12.59 -14.49
C GLU A 138 -14.74 -13.33 -15.19
N ALA A 139 -14.58 -13.08 -16.49
CA ALA A 139 -13.43 -13.56 -17.24
C ALA A 139 -12.18 -12.71 -16.97
N PRO A 140 -10.97 -13.25 -17.12
CA PRO A 140 -9.74 -12.45 -17.01
C PRO A 140 -9.72 -11.24 -17.96
N GLU A 141 -9.52 -10.03 -17.43
CA GLU A 141 -9.33 -8.81 -18.25
C GLU A 141 -7.85 -8.55 -18.56
N PHE A 142 -6.95 -8.84 -17.62
CA PHE A 142 -5.51 -8.54 -17.75
C PHE A 142 -4.65 -9.79 -17.87
N SER A 143 -3.55 -9.70 -18.63
CA SER A 143 -2.51 -10.74 -18.73
C SER A 143 -1.40 -10.56 -17.70
N LYS A 144 -1.07 -9.31 -17.37
CA LYS A 144 0.00 -8.89 -16.45
C LYS A 144 -0.36 -7.56 -15.81
N VAL A 145 0.19 -7.28 -14.63
CA VAL A 145 0.13 -5.96 -14.01
C VAL A 145 1.52 -5.43 -13.70
N ARG A 146 1.64 -4.10 -13.61
CA ARG A 146 2.86 -3.43 -13.16
C ARG A 146 2.54 -2.07 -12.54
N TRP A 147 3.50 -1.56 -11.78
CA TRP A 147 3.54 -0.17 -11.37
C TRP A 147 4.14 0.69 -12.48
N GLN A 148 3.47 1.77 -12.87
CA GLN A 148 3.95 2.70 -13.89
C GLN A 148 3.68 4.17 -13.49
N PRO A 149 4.58 5.13 -13.80
CA PRO A 149 4.29 6.54 -13.62
C PRO A 149 3.02 6.95 -14.38
N LEU A 150 2.11 7.69 -13.72
CA LEU A 150 0.82 8.06 -14.31
C LEU A 150 0.98 8.91 -15.58
N GLU A 151 2.02 9.74 -15.65
CA GLU A 151 2.36 10.52 -16.84
C GLU A 151 2.61 9.62 -18.06
N GLU A 152 3.41 8.57 -17.92
CA GLU A 152 3.67 7.61 -19.00
C GLU A 152 2.41 6.84 -19.40
N VAL A 153 1.55 6.51 -18.43
CA VAL A 153 0.25 5.86 -18.70
C VAL A 153 -0.64 6.77 -19.54
N VAL A 154 -0.69 8.07 -19.23
CA VAL A 154 -1.48 9.05 -19.98
C VAL A 154 -0.94 9.21 -21.41
N GLU A 155 0.38 9.25 -21.57
CA GLU A 155 1.03 9.38 -22.89
C GLU A 155 0.82 8.14 -23.77
N ALA A 156 0.86 6.94 -23.19
CA ALA A 156 0.62 5.69 -23.88
C ALA A 156 -0.88 5.42 -24.15
N MET A 157 -1.79 6.18 -23.54
CA MET A 157 -3.22 5.97 -23.67
C MET A 157 -3.71 6.29 -25.09
N TRP A 158 -4.60 5.46 -25.63
CA TRP A 158 -5.16 5.71 -26.96
C TRP A 158 -5.98 7.01 -27.00
N PRO A 159 -6.06 7.70 -28.16
CA PRO A 159 -6.55 9.08 -28.23
C PRO A 159 -7.92 9.30 -27.58
N ALA A 160 -8.87 8.39 -27.79
CA ALA A 160 -10.20 8.52 -27.22
C ALA A 160 -10.20 8.45 -25.67
N LYS A 161 -9.36 7.60 -25.06
CA LYS A 161 -9.35 7.38 -23.60
C LYS A 161 -8.30 8.23 -22.86
N GLN A 162 -7.47 8.97 -23.58
CA GLN A 162 -6.51 9.88 -22.96
C GLN A 162 -7.16 10.98 -22.09
N PRO A 163 -8.30 11.62 -22.46
CA PRO A 163 -8.88 12.70 -21.66
C PRO A 163 -9.28 12.30 -20.23
N PRO A 164 -9.96 11.17 -19.97
CA PRO A 164 -10.19 10.69 -18.60
C PRO A 164 -8.91 10.50 -17.78
N TYR A 165 -7.81 10.05 -18.39
CA TYR A 165 -6.53 9.88 -17.70
C TYR A 165 -5.83 11.21 -17.41
N ARG A 166 -5.93 12.19 -18.32
CA ARG A 166 -5.44 13.56 -18.04
C ARG A 166 -6.19 14.21 -16.88
N ALA A 167 -7.51 14.00 -16.82
CA ALA A 167 -8.31 14.47 -15.69
C ALA A 167 -7.93 13.76 -14.39
N LEU A 168 -7.74 12.44 -14.43
CA LEU A 168 -7.22 11.66 -13.31
C LEU A 168 -5.88 12.22 -12.80
N GLN A 169 -4.92 12.46 -13.69
CA GLN A 169 -3.61 13.00 -13.34
C GLN A 169 -3.72 14.34 -12.62
N LYS A 170 -4.54 15.26 -13.15
CA LYS A 170 -4.77 16.58 -12.54
C LYS A 170 -5.42 16.47 -11.16
N TRP A 171 -6.33 15.53 -10.97
CA TRP A 171 -7.04 15.32 -9.70
C TRP A 171 -6.19 14.64 -8.63
N VAL A 172 -5.37 13.64 -9.01
CA VAL A 172 -4.58 12.85 -8.06
C VAL A 172 -3.35 13.58 -7.54
N GLU A 173 -2.66 14.37 -8.37
CA GLU A 173 -1.42 15.03 -7.95
C GLU A 173 -1.52 15.86 -6.66
N PRO A 174 -2.51 16.78 -6.49
CA PRO A 174 -2.63 17.53 -5.23
C PRO A 174 -2.89 16.60 -4.03
N VAL A 175 -3.62 15.50 -4.22
CA VAL A 175 -3.85 14.51 -3.15
C VAL A 175 -2.53 13.83 -2.77
N LEU A 176 -1.74 13.38 -3.74
CA LEU A 176 -0.44 12.77 -3.48
C LEU A 176 0.55 13.74 -2.83
N ALA A 177 0.52 15.03 -3.21
CA ALA A 177 1.35 16.06 -2.59
C ALA A 177 1.03 16.24 -1.09
N VAL A 178 -0.25 16.20 -0.71
CA VAL A 178 -0.67 16.24 0.70
C VAL A 178 -0.14 15.01 1.46
N PHE A 179 -0.18 13.81 0.87
CA PHE A 179 0.41 12.61 1.48
C PHE A 179 1.93 12.69 1.62
N ARG A 180 2.64 13.23 0.62
CA ARG A 180 4.09 13.45 0.71
C ARG A 180 4.42 14.37 1.88
N SER A 181 3.69 15.49 2.02
CA SER A 181 3.85 16.40 3.15
C SER A 181 3.52 15.74 4.50
N GLY A 182 2.46 14.93 4.56
CA GLY A 182 2.10 14.16 5.76
C GLY A 182 3.20 13.19 6.20
N ILE A 183 3.82 12.48 5.24
CA ILE A 183 4.94 11.57 5.48
C ILE A 183 6.17 12.34 5.99
N GLU A 184 6.52 13.46 5.36
CA GLU A 184 7.65 14.31 5.78
C GLU A 184 7.45 14.87 7.20
N GLY A 185 6.19 15.16 7.56
CA GLY A 185 5.79 15.65 8.87
C GLY A 185 5.87 14.61 10.00
N VAL A 186 5.98 13.31 9.71
CA VAL A 186 6.19 12.30 10.75
C VAL A 186 7.57 12.50 11.36
N ASP A 187 7.65 12.61 12.69
CA ASP A 187 8.91 12.84 13.42
C ASP A 187 9.18 11.79 14.50
N PHE A 188 10.02 10.81 14.17
CA PHE A 188 10.55 9.84 15.13
C PHE A 188 11.76 10.35 15.91
N THR A 189 12.27 11.56 15.65
CA THR A 189 13.55 12.03 16.24
C THR A 189 13.51 11.93 17.75
N GLY A 190 14.52 11.30 18.38
CA GLY A 190 14.62 11.15 19.83
C GLY A 190 15.06 9.75 20.25
N THR A 191 15.21 9.58 21.56
CA THR A 191 15.55 8.28 22.17
C THR A 191 14.28 7.66 22.75
N TRP A 192 14.10 6.37 22.51
CA TRP A 192 12.88 5.63 22.77
C TRP A 192 13.22 4.32 23.49
N ALA A 193 12.57 4.06 24.62
CA ALA A 193 12.72 2.83 25.38
C ALA A 193 11.42 2.02 25.33
N ARG A 194 11.53 0.71 25.06
CA ARG A 194 10.36 -0.18 25.00
C ARG A 194 9.73 -0.33 26.38
N ASP A 195 8.43 -0.10 26.45
CA ASP A 195 7.60 -0.44 27.59
C ASP A 195 7.13 -1.88 27.47
N ASN A 196 7.82 -2.79 28.18
CA ASN A 196 7.50 -4.22 28.16
C ASN A 196 6.09 -4.51 28.72
N SER A 197 5.54 -3.67 29.59
CA SER A 197 4.20 -3.90 30.18
C SER A 197 3.06 -3.65 29.19
N ARG A 198 3.33 -2.86 28.14
CA ARG A 198 2.38 -2.52 27.07
C ARG A 198 2.68 -3.20 25.73
N SER A 199 3.80 -3.93 25.66
CA SER A 199 4.20 -4.67 24.47
C SER A 199 3.62 -6.08 24.50
N VAL A 200 3.13 -6.56 23.35
CA VAL A 200 2.38 -7.83 23.25
C VAL A 200 2.90 -8.72 22.12
N GLY A 201 2.72 -10.04 22.26
CA GLY A 201 3.09 -11.04 21.24
C GLY A 201 4.60 -11.25 21.05
N LEU A 202 5.43 -10.74 21.97
CA LEU A 202 6.89 -10.76 21.81
C LEU A 202 7.46 -12.17 21.91
N VAL A 203 6.99 -12.98 22.86
CA VAL A 203 7.53 -14.33 23.07
C VAL A 203 7.24 -15.19 21.85
N GLU A 204 5.99 -15.19 21.38
CA GLU A 204 5.55 -15.92 20.20
C GLU A 204 6.32 -15.46 18.96
N ALA A 205 6.53 -14.15 18.79
CA ALA A 205 7.29 -13.61 17.68
C ALA A 205 8.79 -13.97 17.74
N MET A 206 9.39 -14.07 18.92
CA MET A 206 10.78 -14.54 19.07
C MET A 206 10.88 -16.04 18.75
N GLN A 207 9.93 -16.86 19.22
CA GLN A 207 9.88 -18.29 18.90
C GLN A 207 9.70 -18.55 17.40
N ALA A 208 8.80 -17.79 16.75
CA ALA A 208 8.61 -17.87 15.30
C ALA A 208 9.89 -17.50 14.53
N ARG A 209 10.74 -16.66 15.11
CA ARG A 209 12.07 -16.28 14.58
C ARG A 209 13.19 -17.23 15.01
N GLY A 210 12.84 -18.42 15.53
CA GLY A 210 13.77 -19.52 15.78
C GLY A 210 14.38 -19.58 17.18
N HIS A 211 13.98 -18.72 18.11
CA HIS A 211 14.47 -18.76 19.49
C HIS A 211 13.81 -19.88 20.30
N ALA A 212 14.58 -20.50 21.20
CA ALA A 212 14.04 -21.45 22.17
C ALA A 212 13.05 -20.76 23.13
N ALA A 213 12.13 -21.51 23.73
CA ALA A 213 11.04 -20.93 24.52
C ALA A 213 11.53 -20.13 25.75
N ASP A 214 12.51 -20.64 26.47
CA ASP A 214 13.15 -19.98 27.61
C ASP A 214 13.94 -18.73 27.19
N GLU A 215 14.70 -18.84 26.08
CA GLU A 215 15.42 -17.72 25.49
C GLU A 215 14.45 -16.60 25.02
N ALA A 216 13.35 -16.97 24.38
CA ALA A 216 12.34 -16.05 23.89
C ALA A 216 11.71 -15.22 25.01
N VAL A 217 11.40 -15.86 26.16
CA VAL A 217 10.91 -15.16 27.36
C VAL A 217 11.96 -14.17 27.88
N ALA A 218 13.22 -14.59 27.97
CA ALA A 218 14.29 -13.71 28.42
C ALA A 218 14.49 -12.51 27.47
N LEU A 219 14.50 -12.73 26.15
CA LEU A 219 14.64 -11.68 25.14
C LEU A 219 13.45 -10.71 25.12
N ALA A 220 12.23 -11.22 25.31
CA ALA A 220 11.03 -10.39 25.40
C ALA A 220 11.03 -9.48 26.63
N ALA A 221 11.70 -9.87 27.72
CA ALA A 221 11.81 -9.07 28.95
C ALA A 221 13.00 -8.10 28.95
N LYS A 222 13.98 -8.27 28.05
CA LYS A 222 15.16 -7.40 28.02
C LYS A 222 14.79 -5.95 27.70
N PRO A 223 15.56 -4.98 28.20
CA PRO A 223 15.44 -3.61 27.74
C PRO A 223 15.70 -3.48 26.24
N TYR A 224 15.00 -2.56 25.59
CA TYR A 224 15.19 -2.27 24.18
C TYR A 224 15.09 -0.77 23.94
N VAL A 225 16.25 -0.16 23.72
CA VAL A 225 16.39 1.29 23.52
C VAL A 225 16.88 1.59 22.11
N GLN A 226 16.25 2.57 21.48
CA GLN A 226 16.58 3.06 20.14
C GLN A 226 16.66 4.59 20.11
N ALA A 227 17.71 5.13 19.50
CA ALA A 227 17.79 6.54 19.14
C ALA A 227 17.54 6.71 17.64
N TRP A 228 16.58 7.56 17.31
CA TRP A 228 16.14 7.85 15.95
C TRP A 228 16.56 9.27 15.57
N ARG A 229 17.14 9.41 14.37
CA ARG A 229 17.52 10.68 13.77
C ARG A 229 17.17 10.67 12.29
N ARG A 230 16.93 11.85 11.71
CA ARG A 230 16.67 11.98 10.27
C ARG A 230 17.79 11.34 9.46
N GLY A 231 17.40 10.61 8.42
CA GLY A 231 18.31 9.99 7.47
C GLY A 231 18.88 10.98 6.46
N PRO A 232 19.67 10.48 5.49
CA PRO A 232 20.28 11.30 4.44
C PRO A 232 19.27 11.97 3.50
N ALA A 233 18.16 11.30 3.18
CA ALA A 233 17.08 11.87 2.38
C ALA A 233 15.83 12.20 3.21
N PRO A 234 14.94 13.08 2.70
CA PRO A 234 13.64 13.32 3.33
C PRO A 234 12.89 12.02 3.57
N SER A 235 12.26 11.89 4.73
CA SER A 235 11.45 10.73 5.12
C SER A 235 12.22 9.40 5.29
N GLU A 236 13.55 9.43 5.28
CA GLU A 236 14.42 8.32 5.70
C GLU A 236 14.86 8.50 7.15
N TRP A 237 15.31 7.40 7.78
CA TRP A 237 15.68 7.39 9.19
C TRP A 237 16.97 6.64 9.45
N THR A 238 17.78 7.18 10.36
CA THR A 238 18.91 6.48 10.96
C THR A 238 18.54 6.07 12.37
N VAL A 239 18.75 4.81 12.71
CA VAL A 239 18.35 4.22 13.99
C VAL A 239 19.56 3.54 14.64
N ALA A 240 19.97 4.09 15.78
CA ALA A 240 20.94 3.47 16.68
C ALA A 240 20.19 2.62 17.71
N THR A 241 20.56 1.36 17.85
CA THR A 241 20.01 0.43 18.83
C THR A 241 21.08 0.11 19.87
N PHE A 242 20.71 0.21 21.15
CA PHE A 242 21.62 -0.01 22.28
C PHE A 242 21.50 -1.44 22.80
N LYS A 243 22.52 -1.87 23.56
CA LYS A 243 22.55 -3.21 24.16
C LYS A 243 21.65 -3.31 25.39
N ASP A 244 21.68 -2.27 26.20
CA ASP A 244 20.96 -2.11 27.47
C ASP A 244 20.37 -0.69 27.52
N ASP A 245 19.82 -0.28 28.67
CA ASP A 245 19.27 1.08 28.88
C ASP A 245 20.34 2.19 28.93
N ASP A 246 21.61 1.81 28.98
CA ASP A 246 22.73 2.75 28.98
C ASP A 246 23.04 3.25 27.56
N THR A 247 22.56 4.45 27.26
CA THR A 247 22.83 5.15 26.00
C THR A 247 24.15 5.92 25.99
N SER A 248 24.93 5.88 27.07
CA SER A 248 26.27 6.48 27.11
C SER A 248 27.33 5.62 26.41
N ALA A 249 27.07 4.31 26.30
CA ALA A 249 27.88 3.40 25.51
C ALA A 249 27.58 3.50 24.01
N PRO A 250 28.54 3.16 23.12
CA PRO A 250 28.28 3.06 21.69
C PRO A 250 27.11 2.11 21.38
N PRO A 251 26.25 2.42 20.39
CA PRO A 251 25.16 1.54 20.02
C PRO A 251 25.71 0.21 19.49
N ARG A 252 25.03 -0.89 19.82
CA ARG A 252 25.41 -2.22 19.31
C ARG A 252 25.16 -2.36 17.81
N ARG A 253 24.29 -1.53 17.24
CA ARG A 253 23.93 -1.51 15.82
C ARG A 253 23.40 -0.13 15.48
N GLU A 254 23.88 0.44 14.37
CA GLU A 254 23.30 1.64 13.77
C GLU A 254 22.98 1.33 12.31
N LEU A 255 21.77 1.68 11.87
CA LEU A 255 21.32 1.47 10.50
C LEU A 255 20.66 2.70 9.92
N VAL A 256 20.92 2.95 8.65
CA VAL A 256 20.11 3.83 7.81
C VAL A 256 19.02 2.97 7.15
N TYR A 257 17.79 3.47 7.13
CA TYR A 257 16.67 2.87 6.42
C TYR A 257 16.34 3.73 5.20
N PRO A 258 17.05 3.54 4.07
CA PRO A 258 16.72 4.25 2.84
C PRO A 258 15.42 3.73 2.24
N LEU A 259 14.71 4.58 1.48
CA LEU A 259 13.50 4.18 0.76
C LEU A 259 13.85 3.28 -0.45
N GLY A 260 12.97 2.32 -0.75
CA GLY A 260 13.20 1.32 -1.78
C GLY A 260 14.01 0.13 -1.28
N THR A 261 14.63 -0.60 -2.20
CA THR A 261 15.40 -1.82 -1.91
C THR A 261 16.85 -1.47 -1.56
N TRP A 262 17.39 -2.10 -0.53
CA TRP A 262 18.75 -1.89 -0.03
C TRP A 262 19.28 -3.14 0.68
N GLU A 263 20.59 -3.23 0.82
CA GLU A 263 21.25 -4.34 1.52
C GLU A 263 21.71 -3.92 2.91
N GLU A 264 21.38 -4.73 3.90
CA GLU A 264 21.99 -4.67 5.22
C GLU A 264 23.09 -5.72 5.34
N ARG A 265 24.27 -5.33 5.84
CA ARG A 265 25.31 -6.27 6.25
C ARG A 265 25.15 -6.61 7.73
N TYR A 266 25.29 -7.89 8.08
CA TYR A 266 25.34 -8.36 9.45
C TYR A 266 26.59 -9.20 9.69
N GLU A 267 27.09 -9.18 10.92
CA GLU A 267 28.29 -9.92 11.35
C GLU A 267 27.91 -10.99 12.38
N GLY A 268 28.68 -12.07 12.41
CA GLY A 268 28.49 -13.16 13.36
C GLY A 268 27.20 -13.96 13.14
N ASP A 269 26.73 -14.58 14.21
CA ASP A 269 25.58 -15.47 14.15
C ASP A 269 24.27 -14.71 14.41
N SER A 270 23.30 -14.93 13.53
CA SER A 270 21.94 -14.41 13.62
C SER A 270 20.96 -15.58 13.51
N THR A 271 20.08 -15.71 14.51
CA THR A 271 18.99 -16.71 14.48
C THR A 271 18.10 -16.52 13.25
N LEU A 272 17.92 -15.27 12.80
CA LEU A 272 17.02 -14.94 11.69
C LEU A 272 17.70 -15.00 10.31
N PHE A 273 18.99 -14.65 10.24
CA PHE A 273 19.70 -14.45 8.96
C PHE A 273 20.74 -15.53 8.65
N GLY A 274 21.21 -16.28 9.67
CA GLY A 274 22.21 -17.32 9.52
C GLY A 274 23.49 -17.07 10.32
N SER A 275 24.41 -18.03 10.24
CA SER A 275 25.72 -17.99 10.89
C SER A 275 26.81 -17.30 10.06
N ALA A 276 27.86 -16.84 10.72
CA ALA A 276 29.09 -16.28 10.12
C ALA A 276 28.95 -14.97 9.30
N GLY A 277 27.88 -14.21 9.52
CA GLY A 277 27.62 -12.94 8.85
C GLY A 277 27.15 -13.09 7.40
N GLY A 278 26.73 -11.97 6.80
CA GLY A 278 26.26 -11.93 5.43
C GLY A 278 25.53 -10.64 5.06
N THR A 279 24.76 -10.70 3.98
CA THR A 279 23.86 -9.62 3.56
C THR A 279 22.41 -10.07 3.63
N VAL A 280 21.52 -9.14 3.92
CA VAL A 280 20.07 -9.32 3.81
C VAL A 280 19.50 -8.19 2.96
N GLU A 281 18.74 -8.56 1.93
CA GLU A 281 17.98 -7.60 1.15
C GLU A 281 16.77 -7.13 1.96
N ARG A 282 16.58 -5.82 2.01
CA ARG A 282 15.50 -5.16 2.72
C ARG A 282 14.84 -4.17 1.78
N ARG A 283 13.57 -3.90 2.05
CA ARG A 283 12.84 -2.85 1.35
C ARG A 283 12.15 -1.96 2.35
N THR A 284 12.34 -0.65 2.26
CA THR A 284 11.63 0.32 3.09
C THR A 284 10.67 1.15 2.26
N ALA A 285 9.45 1.35 2.76
CA ALA A 285 8.43 2.18 2.16
C ALA A 285 7.54 2.83 3.22
N TRP A 286 6.86 3.91 2.84
CA TRP A 286 5.78 4.49 3.64
C TRP A 286 4.45 3.92 3.17
N LEU A 287 3.87 3.06 3.99
CA LEU A 287 2.60 2.39 3.72
C LEU A 287 1.52 2.93 4.65
N PRO A 288 0.24 2.90 4.26
CA PRO A 288 -0.85 3.30 5.15
C PRO A 288 -0.90 2.43 6.41
N GLU A 289 -1.24 3.04 7.54
CA GLU A 289 -1.37 2.37 8.84
C GLU A 289 -2.55 2.99 9.59
N ALA A 290 -3.63 2.23 9.74
CA ALA A 290 -4.88 2.71 10.32
C ALA A 290 -4.73 3.12 11.80
N ASN A 291 -3.77 2.52 12.53
CA ASN A 291 -3.52 2.83 13.93
C ASN A 291 -2.49 3.95 14.16
N ALA A 292 -1.94 4.53 13.08
CA ALA A 292 -1.05 5.68 13.16
C ALA A 292 -1.83 6.95 13.52
N GLN A 293 -1.12 7.90 14.11
CA GLN A 293 -1.63 9.15 14.65
C GLN A 293 -2.52 9.86 13.63
N LEU A 294 -3.72 10.24 14.07
CA LEU A 294 -4.55 11.19 13.36
C LEU A 294 -4.00 12.58 13.66
N SER A 295 -3.51 13.30 12.65
CA SER A 295 -3.42 14.75 12.78
C SER A 295 -4.83 15.29 13.12
N PRO A 296 -4.98 16.21 14.09
CA PRO A 296 -6.26 16.86 14.39
C PRO A 296 -6.85 17.58 13.18
N GLU A 297 -6.01 17.92 12.19
CA GLU A 297 -6.41 18.53 10.94
C GLU A 297 -6.67 17.45 9.90
N GLY A 298 -7.89 16.91 9.93
CA GLY A 298 -8.39 16.05 8.86
C GLY A 298 -8.38 16.81 7.55
N ALA A 299 -7.61 16.35 6.58
CA ALA A 299 -7.70 16.84 5.21
C ALA A 299 -9.15 16.64 4.74
N GLN A 300 -9.89 17.74 4.62
CA GLN A 300 -11.31 17.71 4.24
C GLN A 300 -11.46 16.91 2.94
N GLY A 301 -12.30 15.88 2.96
CA GLY A 301 -12.59 15.05 1.79
C GLY A 301 -11.70 13.82 1.57
N LEU A 302 -10.71 13.54 2.43
CA LEU A 302 -9.94 12.29 2.39
C LEU A 302 -10.51 11.22 3.32
N LEU A 303 -10.59 9.99 2.81
CA LEU A 303 -10.97 8.77 3.55
C LEU A 303 -9.80 8.20 4.35
N LEU A 304 -8.57 8.54 3.98
CA LEU A 304 -7.33 8.18 4.68
C LEU A 304 -6.59 9.47 5.06
N ALA A 305 -6.28 9.65 6.34
CA ALA A 305 -5.51 10.82 6.77
C ALA A 305 -4.05 10.73 6.28
N PRO A 306 -3.44 11.85 5.83
CA PRO A 306 -2.05 11.86 5.34
C PRO A 306 -1.00 11.37 6.34
N SER A 307 -1.30 11.49 7.64
CA SER A 307 -0.46 11.05 8.76
C SER A 307 -0.71 9.59 9.17
N GLN A 308 -1.74 8.93 8.62
CA GLN A 308 -2.02 7.51 8.86
C GLN A 308 -1.08 6.62 8.04
N VAL A 309 0.21 6.70 8.35
CA VAL A 309 1.27 6.00 7.63
C VAL A 309 2.27 5.38 8.62
N ALA A 310 2.90 4.30 8.17
CA ALA A 310 3.99 3.64 8.86
C ALA A 310 5.23 3.56 7.97
N HIS A 311 6.38 3.84 8.57
CA HIS A 311 7.69 3.57 8.00
C HIS A 311 7.95 2.06 8.09
N THR A 312 7.71 1.38 6.99
CA THR A 312 7.61 -0.07 6.90
C THR A 312 8.83 -0.65 6.24
N THR A 313 9.44 -1.65 6.86
CA THR A 313 10.56 -2.41 6.28
C THR A 313 10.14 -3.87 6.10
N ALA A 314 10.15 -4.36 4.86
CA ALA A 314 10.00 -5.76 4.53
C ALA A 314 11.38 -6.42 4.38
N SER A 315 11.50 -7.69 4.77
CA SER A 315 12.75 -8.46 4.66
C SER A 315 12.45 -9.94 4.52
N ALA A 316 13.06 -10.60 3.53
CA ALA A 316 13.07 -12.04 3.41
C ALA A 316 14.16 -12.63 4.32
N THR A 317 13.84 -13.71 5.02
CA THR A 317 14.74 -14.38 5.96
C THR A 317 14.75 -15.88 5.67
N ARG A 318 15.69 -16.62 6.25
CA ARG A 318 15.72 -18.09 6.07
C ARG A 318 14.51 -18.79 6.69
N LEU A 319 13.88 -18.15 7.67
CA LEU A 319 12.78 -18.73 8.44
C LEU A 319 11.40 -18.25 7.96
N GLY A 320 11.35 -17.23 7.10
CA GLY A 320 10.10 -16.59 6.70
C GLY A 320 10.27 -15.14 6.27
N HIS A 321 9.15 -14.45 6.10
CA HIS A 321 9.08 -13.05 5.67
C HIS A 321 8.71 -12.17 6.86
N GLU A 322 9.46 -11.09 7.11
CA GLU A 322 9.17 -10.11 8.17
C GLU A 322 8.76 -8.77 7.56
N VAL A 323 7.65 -8.21 8.04
CA VAL A 323 7.24 -6.82 7.82
C VAL A 323 7.26 -6.09 9.15
N ALA A 324 8.09 -5.04 9.25
CA ALA A 324 8.26 -4.22 10.44
C ALA A 324 7.80 -2.78 10.18
N SER A 325 6.65 -2.40 10.74
CA SER A 325 5.99 -1.10 10.56
C SER A 325 6.20 -0.23 11.79
N ARG A 326 6.84 0.94 11.62
CA ARG A 326 6.99 1.95 12.68
C ARG A 326 6.06 3.12 12.44
N PHE A 327 5.30 3.51 13.44
CA PHE A 327 4.38 4.63 13.37
C PHE A 327 4.22 5.29 14.74
N LEU A 328 3.74 6.54 14.75
CA LEU A 328 3.39 7.22 16.00
C LEU A 328 1.94 6.93 16.35
N ARG A 329 1.64 6.66 17.62
CA ARG A 329 0.27 6.55 18.15
C ARG A 329 0.20 7.28 19.48
N GLY A 330 -0.56 8.36 19.55
CA GLY A 330 -0.66 9.18 20.77
C GLY A 330 0.68 9.80 21.21
N GLY A 331 1.59 10.10 20.27
CA GLY A 331 2.93 10.62 20.56
C GLY A 331 3.96 9.55 20.95
N GLU A 332 3.56 8.28 21.02
CA GLU A 332 4.43 7.14 21.31
C GLU A 332 4.87 6.46 20.01
N LEU A 333 6.10 5.94 19.97
CA LEU A 333 6.57 5.13 18.87
C LEU A 333 6.06 3.70 19.04
N VAL A 334 5.36 3.20 18.03
CA VAL A 334 4.91 1.82 17.95
C VAL A 334 5.68 1.11 16.86
N LEU A 335 6.17 -0.09 17.18
CA LEU A 335 6.75 -1.02 16.21
C LEU A 335 5.86 -2.26 16.15
N ARG A 336 5.16 -2.41 15.04
CA ARG A 336 4.42 -3.63 14.72
C ARG A 336 5.26 -4.52 13.83
N ARG A 337 5.33 -5.80 14.17
CA ARG A 337 5.99 -6.81 13.34
C ARG A 337 5.00 -7.88 12.97
N ARG A 338 4.96 -8.22 11.69
CA ARG A 338 4.27 -9.40 11.16
C ARG A 338 5.33 -10.32 10.59
N PHE A 339 5.39 -11.54 11.10
CA PHE A 339 6.30 -12.57 10.61
C PHE A 339 5.50 -13.73 10.02
N LEU A 340 5.75 -14.05 8.76
CA LEU A 340 5.14 -15.19 8.06
C LEU A 340 6.17 -16.31 7.92
N PRO A 341 6.07 -17.41 8.69
CA PRO A 341 7.03 -18.51 8.62
C PRO A 341 6.97 -19.27 7.30
N THR A 342 8.11 -19.74 6.80
CA THR A 342 8.18 -20.57 5.57
C THR A 342 7.47 -21.92 5.73
N ALA A 343 7.36 -22.44 6.95
CA ALA A 343 6.79 -23.75 7.26
C ALA A 343 5.25 -23.84 7.12
N GLY A 344 4.60 -22.87 6.48
CA GLY A 344 3.14 -22.85 6.31
C GLY A 344 2.35 -22.58 7.59
N SER A 345 3.04 -22.13 8.66
CA SER A 345 2.40 -21.70 9.91
C SER A 345 1.71 -20.34 9.72
N PRO A 346 0.65 -20.04 10.50
CA PRO A 346 0.00 -18.74 10.44
C PRO A 346 0.99 -17.62 10.77
N ALA A 347 0.73 -16.43 10.22
CA ALA A 347 1.53 -15.26 10.54
C ALA A 347 1.44 -14.92 12.04
N VAL A 348 2.58 -14.60 12.64
CA VAL A 348 2.70 -14.15 14.02
C VAL A 348 2.86 -12.64 14.05
N VAL A 349 2.12 -11.98 14.92
CA VAL A 349 2.16 -10.52 15.06
C VAL A 349 2.59 -10.14 16.47
N SER A 350 3.52 -9.18 16.57
CA SER A 350 3.87 -8.52 17.82
C SER A 350 3.73 -7.01 17.69
N GLU A 351 3.40 -6.35 18.80
CA GLU A 351 3.37 -4.89 18.89
C GLU A 351 4.20 -4.44 20.08
N GLU A 352 5.23 -3.63 19.79
CA GLU A 352 6.15 -3.06 20.76
C GLU A 352 5.82 -1.57 20.92
N VAL A 353 5.57 -1.14 22.16
CA VAL A 353 5.30 0.27 22.47
C VAL A 353 6.55 0.88 23.08
N PHE A 354 7.00 2.01 22.55
CA PHE A 354 8.16 2.73 23.05
C PHE A 354 7.78 4.10 23.59
N VAL A 355 8.31 4.41 24.76
CA VAL A 355 8.18 5.70 25.43
C VAL A 355 9.41 6.53 25.14
N ARG A 356 9.20 7.81 24.85
CA ARG A 356 10.29 8.76 24.65
C ARG A 356 11.05 8.98 25.96
N MET A 357 12.36 8.83 25.92
CA MET A 357 13.23 9.14 27.04
C MET A 357 13.38 10.67 27.19
N PRO A 358 13.61 11.17 28.42
CA PRO A 358 13.77 12.59 28.71
C PRO A 358 14.90 13.29 27.93
#